data_AF-A0A957NNJ9-F1
#
_entry.id   AF-A0A957NNJ9-F1
#
_cell.length_a   1.000
_cell.length_b   1.000
_cell.length_c   1.000
_cell.angle_alpha   90.00
_cell.angle_beta   90.00
_cell.angle_gamma   90.00
#
_symmetry.space_group_name_H-M   'P 1'
#
loop_
_entity.id
_entity.type
_entity.pdbx_description
1 polymer ?
#
loop_
_entity_poly.entity_id
_entity_poly.type
_entity_poly.pdbx_seq_one_letter_code
_entity_poly.pdbx_strand_id
1 'polypeptide(L)'
;IAIDAYRPPYIPFHLTTVEFFRLVRDHLDENGVVAINVGRTATNYALVDALAATLYQLFPTVYAIDEPGPPDNLSNSLLIATRAPIELSTVRANFARPQPTTPAPFQDFSATATSQVRAVSPANDTAVFTDDHAPVEWVVHRIILDFMKGG
;
A
#
# COMPACT_ATOMS: atom_id res chain seq x y z
N ILE A 1 9.02 6.97 -6.37
CA ILE A 1 8.83 5.75 -7.21
C ILE A 1 7.40 5.28 -7.04
N ALA A 2 6.70 4.88 -8.10
CA ALA A 2 5.36 4.28 -8.02
C ALA A 2 5.40 2.86 -8.60
N ILE A 3 4.78 1.90 -7.90
CA ILE A 3 4.82 0.49 -8.27
C ILE A 3 3.37 -0.04 -8.37
N ASP A 4 3.00 -0.50 -9.55
CA ASP A 4 1.67 -1.03 -9.86
C ASP A 4 1.78 -2.46 -10.39
N ALA A 5 2.10 -3.38 -9.47
CA ALA A 5 2.34 -4.79 -9.78
C ALA A 5 1.71 -5.77 -8.76
N TYR A 6 1.04 -5.26 -7.71
CA TYR A 6 0.58 -6.08 -6.58
C TYR A 6 -0.91 -6.39 -6.67
N ARG A 7 -1.32 -6.95 -7.80
CA ARG A 7 -2.71 -7.34 -8.06
C ARG A 7 -2.83 -8.85 -8.31
N PRO A 8 -3.77 -9.56 -7.67
CA PRO A 8 -4.08 -10.96 -7.96
C PRO A 8 -4.38 -11.20 -9.47
N PRO A 9 -4.16 -12.43 -9.99
CA PRO A 9 -3.86 -13.65 -9.26
C PRO A 9 -2.37 -13.96 -9.06
N TYR A 10 -1.47 -13.23 -9.73
CA TYR A 10 -0.03 -13.50 -9.67
C TYR A 10 0.75 -12.21 -9.42
N ILE A 11 1.53 -12.22 -8.34
CA ILE A 11 2.45 -11.15 -7.97
C ILE A 11 3.84 -11.79 -7.94
N PRO A 12 4.81 -11.30 -8.72
CA PRO A 12 6.16 -11.83 -8.65
C PRO A 12 6.73 -11.63 -7.24
N PHE A 13 7.10 -12.73 -6.56
CA PHE A 13 7.49 -12.67 -5.15
C PHE A 13 8.67 -11.73 -4.90
N HIS A 14 9.64 -11.67 -5.82
CA HIS A 14 10.81 -10.80 -5.70
C HIS A 14 10.48 -9.30 -5.75
N LEU A 15 9.21 -8.91 -5.98
CA LEU A 15 8.77 -7.52 -5.84
C LEU A 15 8.18 -7.24 -4.46
N THR A 16 8.03 -8.25 -3.59
CA THR A 16 7.36 -8.11 -2.28
C THR A 16 8.32 -8.14 -1.11
N THR A 17 9.63 -8.28 -1.36
CA THR A 17 10.65 -8.58 -0.33
C THR A 17 11.35 -7.35 0.23
N VAL A 18 11.95 -7.49 1.41
CA VAL A 18 12.85 -6.49 2.00
C VAL A 18 13.99 -6.15 1.02
N GLU A 19 14.58 -7.13 0.34
CA GLU A 19 15.68 -6.95 -0.59
C GLU A 19 15.29 -6.02 -1.74
N PHE A 20 14.13 -6.26 -2.35
CA PHE A 20 13.60 -5.39 -3.40
C PHE A 20 13.30 -3.99 -2.87
N PHE A 21 12.63 -3.87 -1.73
CA PHE A 21 12.34 -2.55 -1.17
C PHE A 21 13.59 -1.80 -0.72
N ARG A 22 14.68 -2.50 -0.40
CA ARG A 22 15.99 -1.88 -0.16
C ARG A 22 16.53 -1.24 -1.43
N LEU A 23 16.49 -1.96 -2.56
CA LEU A 23 16.85 -1.39 -3.86
C LEU A 23 15.98 -0.17 -4.21
N VAL A 24 14.68 -0.25 -3.97
CA VAL A 24 13.77 0.89 -4.18
C VAL A 24 14.17 2.08 -3.31
N ARG A 25 14.41 1.86 -2.00
CA ARG A 25 14.83 2.90 -1.07
C ARG A 25 16.13 3.56 -1.47
N ASP A 26 17.11 2.78 -1.93
CA ASP A 26 18.43 3.28 -2.34
C ASP A 26 18.38 4.15 -3.60
N HIS A 27 17.32 4.00 -4.42
CA HIS A 27 17.06 4.86 -5.58
C HIS A 27 16.19 6.10 -5.27
N LEU A 28 15.76 6.28 -4.01
CA LEU A 28 15.02 7.47 -3.59
C LEU A 28 15.97 8.55 -3.09
N ASP A 29 15.67 9.82 -3.38
CA ASP A 29 16.28 10.96 -2.68
C ASP A 29 15.90 10.99 -1.19
N GLU A 30 16.55 11.84 -0.39
CA GLU A 30 16.37 11.92 1.06
C GLU A 30 14.91 12.14 1.50
N ASN A 31 14.15 12.90 0.71
CA ASN A 31 12.72 13.16 0.91
C ASN A 31 11.83 12.30 -0.01
N GLY A 32 12.40 11.26 -0.61
CA GLY A 32 11.71 10.43 -1.58
C GLY A 32 10.63 9.55 -0.96
N VAL A 33 9.67 9.18 -1.80
CA VAL A 33 8.50 8.38 -1.45
C VAL A 33 8.36 7.22 -2.43
N VAL A 34 8.02 6.05 -1.91
CA VAL A 34 7.50 4.93 -2.70
C VAL A 34 5.99 4.81 -2.48
N ALA A 35 5.24 4.69 -3.57
CA ALA A 35 3.81 4.43 -3.55
C ALA A 35 3.53 3.10 -4.25
N ILE A 36 2.69 2.26 -3.64
CA ILE A 36 2.44 0.89 -4.09
C ILE A 36 0.93 0.64 -4.17
N ASN A 37 0.45 0.30 -5.36
CA ASN A 37 -0.94 -0.10 -5.56
C ASN A 37 -1.13 -1.58 -5.18
N VAL A 38 -1.90 -1.85 -4.13
CA VAL A 38 -2.09 -3.20 -3.57
C VAL A 38 -3.55 -3.61 -3.65
N GLY A 39 -3.82 -4.73 -4.30
CA GLY A 39 -5.16 -5.32 -4.35
C GLY A 39 -5.58 -5.92 -3.01
N ARG A 40 -6.85 -5.73 -2.65
CA ARG A 40 -7.50 -6.28 -1.45
C ARG A 40 -8.99 -6.55 -1.67
N THR A 41 -9.65 -7.13 -0.68
CA THR A 41 -11.14 -7.09 -0.59
C THR A 41 -11.57 -6.04 0.45
N ALA A 42 -12.89 -5.90 0.67
CA ALA A 42 -13.41 -5.05 1.73
C ALA A 42 -12.96 -5.48 3.14
N THR A 43 -12.74 -6.79 3.35
CA THR A 43 -12.49 -7.39 4.66
C THR A 43 -11.10 -8.01 4.81
N ASN A 44 -10.39 -8.29 3.71
CA ASN A 44 -9.09 -8.95 3.73
C ASN A 44 -7.97 -8.01 3.28
N TYR A 45 -7.16 -7.57 4.25
CA TYR A 45 -5.99 -6.70 4.09
C TYR A 45 -4.66 -7.45 4.17
N ALA A 46 -4.65 -8.78 4.16
CA ALA A 46 -3.45 -9.57 4.46
C ALA A 46 -2.24 -9.22 3.59
N LEU A 47 -2.45 -8.93 2.30
CA LEU A 47 -1.36 -8.49 1.41
C LEU A 47 -0.88 -7.06 1.75
N VAL A 48 -1.80 -6.15 2.07
CA VAL A 48 -1.49 -4.79 2.51
C VAL A 48 -0.65 -4.83 3.79
N ASP A 49 -1.05 -5.66 4.75
CA ASP A 49 -0.38 -5.77 6.05
C ASP A 49 1.02 -6.40 5.91
N ALA A 50 1.17 -7.46 5.11
CA ALA A 50 2.46 -8.10 4.87
C ALA A 50 3.45 -7.16 4.14
N LEU A 51 2.98 -6.43 3.11
CA LEU A 51 3.81 -5.44 2.42
C LEU A 51 4.17 -4.28 3.33
N ALA A 52 3.23 -3.80 4.16
CA ALA A 52 3.52 -2.74 5.13
C ALA A 52 4.53 -3.18 6.18
N ALA A 53 4.40 -4.40 6.74
CA ALA A 53 5.36 -4.97 7.68
C ALA A 53 6.77 -5.09 7.07
N THR A 54 6.83 -5.44 5.78
CA THR A 54 8.07 -5.53 5.02
C THR A 54 8.69 -4.16 4.77
N LEU A 55 7.89 -3.16 4.37
CA LEU A 55 8.34 -1.77 4.20
C LEU A 55 8.87 -1.18 5.51
N TYR A 56 8.22 -1.47 6.65
CA TYR A 56 8.65 -0.99 7.97
C TYR A 56 10.06 -1.45 8.37
N GLN A 57 10.61 -2.49 7.74
CA GLN A 57 12.03 -2.87 7.94
C GLN A 57 13.01 -1.81 7.42
N LEU A 58 12.56 -0.90 6.56
CA LEU A 58 13.42 0.01 5.81
C LEU A 58 12.95 1.47 5.88
N PHE A 59 11.64 1.71 6.02
CA PHE A 59 11.06 3.04 6.01
C PHE A 59 10.56 3.42 7.41
N PRO A 60 10.86 4.64 7.90
CA PRO A 60 10.40 5.09 9.20
C PRO A 60 8.88 5.23 9.31
N THR A 61 8.19 5.47 8.18
CA THR A 61 6.75 5.75 8.16
C THR A 61 6.09 5.12 6.95
N VAL A 62 4.96 4.44 7.19
CA VAL A 62 4.12 3.79 6.17
C VAL A 62 2.65 4.16 6.38
N TYR A 63 2.02 4.64 5.33
CA TYR A 63 0.60 5.00 5.30
C TYR A 63 -0.16 4.17 4.27
N ALA A 64 -1.47 4.07 4.45
CA ALA A 64 -2.37 3.52 3.45
C ALA A 64 -3.44 4.55 3.10
N ILE A 65 -3.84 4.57 1.84
CA ILE A 65 -5.08 5.19 1.37
C ILE A 65 -5.96 4.07 0.86
N ASP A 66 -7.01 3.76 1.60
CA ASP A 66 -7.95 2.71 1.21
C ASP A 66 -8.94 3.30 0.22
N GLU A 67 -8.95 2.79 -1.02
CA GLU A 67 -9.92 3.22 -2.01
C GLU A 67 -11.33 2.86 -1.52
N PRO A 68 -12.28 3.82 -1.47
CA PRO A 68 -13.67 3.56 -1.13
C PRO A 68 -14.38 2.93 -2.33
N GLY A 69 -13.89 1.76 -2.76
CA GLY A 69 -14.54 0.95 -3.79
C GLY A 69 -15.84 0.33 -3.27
N PRO A 70 -16.71 -0.17 -4.17
CA PRO A 70 -17.89 -0.93 -3.77
C PRO A 70 -17.49 -2.12 -2.88
N PRO A 71 -18.18 -2.37 -1.75
CA PRO A 71 -17.81 -3.42 -0.80
C PRO A 71 -17.78 -4.82 -1.44
N ASP A 72 -18.57 -5.03 -2.49
CA ASP A 72 -18.74 -6.31 -3.17
C ASP A 72 -17.71 -6.57 -4.28
N ASN A 73 -16.66 -5.74 -4.38
CA ASN A 73 -15.64 -5.87 -5.42
C ASN A 73 -14.21 -5.85 -4.86
N LEU A 74 -13.26 -6.32 -5.66
CA LEU A 74 -11.84 -6.09 -5.41
C LEU A 74 -11.60 -4.58 -5.36
N SER A 75 -11.01 -4.13 -4.26
CA SER A 75 -10.63 -2.74 -4.01
C SER A 75 -9.11 -2.64 -3.92
N ASN A 76 -8.58 -1.42 -3.93
CA ASN A 76 -7.16 -1.22 -3.74
C ASN A 76 -6.87 -0.44 -2.45
N SER A 77 -5.66 -0.63 -1.95
CA SER A 77 -5.02 0.26 -0.98
C SER A 77 -3.74 0.78 -1.60
N LEU A 78 -3.56 2.09 -1.57
CA LEU A 78 -2.28 2.71 -1.93
C LEU A 78 -1.41 2.75 -0.68
N LEU A 79 -0.40 1.88 -0.60
CA LEU A 79 0.64 1.96 0.41
C LEU A 79 1.64 3.05 0.06
N ILE A 80 2.01 3.88 1.03
CA ILE A 80 2.94 4.99 0.87
C ILE A 80 4.00 4.89 1.94
N ALA A 81 5.25 4.69 1.54
CA ALA A 81 6.41 4.65 2.42
C ALA A 81 7.32 5.84 2.14
N THR A 82 7.73 6.55 3.19
CA THR A 82 8.57 7.77 3.06
C THR A 82 9.93 7.55 3.67
N ARG A 83 10.99 8.04 3.01
CA ARG A 83 12.38 7.86 3.48
C ARG A 83 12.69 8.69 4.74
N ALA A 84 12.07 9.86 4.87
CA ALA A 84 12.09 10.69 6.07
C ALA A 84 10.80 10.50 6.89
N PRO A 85 10.87 10.55 8.23
CA PRO A 85 9.67 10.59 9.07
C PRO A 85 8.79 11.77 8.70
N ILE A 86 7.50 11.53 8.55
CA ILE A 86 6.49 12.56 8.29
C ILE A 86 5.31 12.32 9.22
N GLU A 87 4.63 13.37 9.65
CA GLU A 87 3.42 13.23 10.46
C GLU A 87 2.20 12.93 9.58
N LEU A 88 1.26 12.13 10.09
CA LEU A 88 0.02 11.80 9.36
C LEU A 88 -0.78 13.06 8.99
N SER A 89 -0.78 14.07 9.86
CA SER A 89 -1.43 15.36 9.60
C SER A 89 -0.82 16.09 8.41
N THR A 90 0.51 16.06 8.27
CA THR A 90 1.23 16.61 7.13
C THR A 90 0.92 15.84 5.85
N VAL A 91 0.86 14.50 5.91
CA VAL A 91 0.47 13.66 4.77
C VAL A 91 -0.93 14.05 4.29
N ARG A 92 -1.91 14.11 5.20
CA ARG A 92 -3.29 14.52 4.88
C ARG A 92 -3.36 15.93 4.30
N ALA A 93 -2.61 16.88 4.86
CA ALA A 93 -2.56 18.25 4.35
C ALA A 93 -1.99 18.33 2.92
N ASN A 94 -0.97 17.51 2.62
CA ASN A 94 -0.39 17.44 1.27
C ASN A 94 -1.38 16.87 0.26
N PHE A 95 -2.17 15.84 0.62
CA PHE A 95 -3.22 15.28 -0.24
C PHE A 95 -4.41 16.22 -0.45
N ALA A 96 -4.78 16.98 0.59
CA ALA A 96 -5.87 17.95 0.50
C ALA A 96 -5.50 19.18 -0.33
N ARG A 97 -4.21 19.40 -0.63
CA ARG A 97 -3.75 20.61 -1.30
C ARG A 97 -4.19 20.60 -2.77
N PRO A 98 -5.06 21.53 -3.21
CA PRO A 98 -5.47 21.60 -4.61
C PRO A 98 -4.27 21.93 -5.48
N GLN A 99 -4.09 21.20 -6.58
CA GLN A 99 -3.14 21.59 -7.61
C GLN A 99 -3.87 22.34 -8.73
N PRO A 100 -3.36 23.52 -9.17
CA PRO A 100 -4.06 24.37 -10.13
C PRO A 100 -4.40 23.68 -11.46
N THR A 101 -3.62 22.65 -11.83
CA THR A 101 -3.75 21.91 -13.09
C THR A 101 -4.58 20.63 -12.98
N THR A 102 -5.05 20.27 -11.78
CA THR A 102 -5.80 19.02 -11.57
C THR A 102 -7.25 19.20 -12.03
N PRO A 103 -7.78 18.34 -12.93
CA PRO A 103 -9.18 18.42 -13.35
C PRO A 103 -10.14 18.18 -12.18
N ALA A 104 -11.32 18.81 -12.21
CA ALA A 104 -12.29 18.77 -11.10
C ALA A 104 -12.61 17.35 -10.57
N PRO A 105 -12.81 16.31 -11.40
CA PRO A 105 -13.06 14.95 -10.90
C PRO A 105 -11.92 14.40 -10.02
N PHE A 106 -10.68 14.77 -10.34
CA PHE A 106 -9.52 14.36 -9.54
C PHE A 106 -9.38 15.18 -8.25
N GLN A 107 -9.89 16.42 -8.22
CA GLN A 107 -9.96 17.21 -6.99
C GLN A 107 -10.97 16.59 -6.01
N ASP A 108 -12.16 16.20 -6.50
CA ASP A 108 -13.20 15.54 -5.70
C ASP A 108 -12.72 14.19 -5.17
N PHE A 109 -12.04 13.41 -6.03
CA PHE A 109 -11.40 12.16 -5.62
C PHE A 109 -10.34 12.40 -4.55
N SER A 110 -9.46 13.38 -4.72
CA SER A 110 -8.38 13.68 -3.76
C SER A 110 -8.95 14.11 -2.40
N ALA A 111 -10.02 14.91 -2.39
CA ALA A 111 -10.72 15.30 -1.17
C ALA A 111 -11.30 14.07 -0.45
N THR A 112 -11.94 13.16 -1.19
CA THR A 112 -12.48 11.91 -0.64
C THR A 112 -11.37 11.00 -0.11
N ALA A 113 -10.33 10.78 -0.91
CA ALA A 113 -9.18 9.95 -0.58
C ALA A 113 -8.42 10.44 0.67
N THR A 114 -8.37 11.76 0.90
CA THR A 114 -7.73 12.34 2.09
C THR A 114 -8.36 11.81 3.39
N SER A 115 -9.68 11.59 3.40
CA SER A 115 -10.39 11.02 4.55
C SER A 115 -10.04 9.56 4.84
N GLN A 116 -9.52 8.85 3.83
CA GLN A 116 -9.15 7.43 3.89
C GLN A 116 -7.67 7.21 4.23
N VAL A 117 -6.89 8.30 4.35
CA VAL A 117 -5.47 8.21 4.72
C VAL A 117 -5.36 7.77 6.19
N ARG A 118 -4.70 6.65 6.43
CA ARG A 118 -4.39 6.14 7.77
C ARG A 118 -2.93 5.71 7.90
N ALA A 119 -2.42 5.75 9.13
CA ALA A 119 -1.19 5.03 9.46
C ALA A 119 -1.45 3.52 9.39
N VAL A 120 -0.51 2.77 8.85
CA VAL A 120 -0.59 1.30 8.86
C VAL A 120 0.10 0.81 10.12
N SER A 121 -0.55 -0.06 10.88
CA SER A 121 0.03 -0.69 12.07
C SER A 121 -0.17 -2.20 11.97
N PRO A 122 0.68 -2.92 11.21
CA PRO A 122 0.61 -4.37 11.14
C PRO A 122 0.76 -4.97 12.55
N ALA A 123 0.12 -6.10 12.80
CA ALA A 123 0.31 -6.83 14.05
C ALA A 123 1.77 -7.29 14.17
N ASN A 124 2.30 -7.42 15.39
CA ASN A 124 3.71 -7.79 15.64
C ASN A 124 4.11 -9.15 15.04
N ASP A 125 3.14 -10.03 14.81
CA ASP A 125 3.31 -11.36 14.22
C ASP A 125 3.02 -11.39 12.71
N THR A 126 2.80 -10.23 12.08
CA THR A 126 2.62 -10.13 10.63
C THR A 126 3.91 -10.55 9.92
N ALA A 127 3.77 -11.43 8.92
CA ALA A 127 4.91 -11.93 8.16
C ALA A 127 5.65 -10.80 7.43
N VAL A 128 6.97 -10.81 7.54
CA VAL A 128 7.89 -9.99 6.74
C VAL A 128 8.41 -10.85 5.59
N PHE A 129 8.32 -10.34 4.38
CA PHE A 129 8.76 -11.07 3.19
C PHE A 129 10.23 -10.79 2.88
N THR A 130 10.97 -11.86 2.62
CA THR A 130 12.39 -11.83 2.24
C THR A 130 12.58 -12.69 1.00
N ASP A 131 13.69 -12.52 0.29
CA ASP A 131 14.00 -13.38 -0.88
C ASP A 131 14.05 -14.88 -0.52
N ASP A 132 14.44 -15.22 0.73
CA ASP A 132 14.44 -16.60 1.24
C ASP A 132 13.04 -17.09 1.66
N HIS A 133 12.13 -16.17 2.00
CA HIS A 133 10.79 -16.49 2.47
C HIS A 133 9.77 -15.38 2.16
N ALA A 134 9.03 -15.55 1.06
CA ALA A 134 7.94 -14.66 0.65
C ALA A 134 6.75 -15.48 0.11
N PRO A 135 5.89 -16.04 0.98
CA PRO A 135 4.74 -16.85 0.58
C PRO A 135 3.59 -16.00 0.00
N VAL A 136 3.87 -15.13 -0.98
CA VAL A 136 2.92 -14.19 -1.56
C VAL A 136 1.75 -14.91 -2.22
N GLU A 137 2.00 -16.04 -2.88
CA GLU A 137 0.97 -16.82 -3.55
C GLU A 137 -0.08 -17.33 -2.56
N TRP A 138 0.32 -17.72 -1.35
CA TRP A 138 -0.60 -18.17 -0.30
C TRP A 138 -1.50 -17.04 0.20
N VAL A 139 -0.92 -15.84 0.37
CA VAL A 139 -1.70 -14.66 0.75
C VAL A 139 -2.71 -14.31 -0.34
N VAL A 140 -2.28 -14.29 -1.60
CA VAL A 140 -3.13 -13.98 -2.75
C VAL A 140 -4.24 -15.02 -2.93
N HIS A 141 -3.93 -16.32 -2.83
CA HIS A 141 -4.94 -17.36 -2.95
C HIS A 141 -6.03 -17.24 -1.87
N ARG A 142 -5.67 -16.88 -0.64
CA ARG A 142 -6.65 -16.66 0.43
C ARG A 142 -7.57 -15.49 0.13
N ILE A 143 -7.03 -14.37 -0.38
CA ILE A 143 -7.82 -13.21 -0.80
C ILE A 143 -8.84 -13.61 -1.89
N ILE A 144 -8.42 -14.39 -2.88
CA ILE A 144 -9.30 -14.88 -3.95
C ILE A 144 -10.40 -15.80 -3.37
N LEU A 145 -10.04 -16.72 -2.48
CA LEU A 145 -11.00 -17.63 -1.85
C LEU A 145 -12.05 -16.90 -1.01
N ASP A 146 -11.64 -15.90 -0.24
CA ASP A 146 -12.55 -15.09 0.58
C ASP A 146 -13.50 -14.27 -0.32
N PHE A 147 -12.97 -13.68 -1.40
CA PHE A 147 -13.78 -12.96 -2.39
C PHE A 147 -14.84 -13.88 -3.03
N MET A 148 -14.47 -15.08 -3.45
CA MET A 148 -15.41 -16.04 -4.05
C MET A 148 -16.50 -16.53 -3.08
N LYS A 149 -16.25 -16.46 -1.76
CA LYS A 149 -17.21 -16.89 -0.73
C LYS A 149 -18.18 -15.79 -0.29
N GLY A 150 -18.04 -14.56 -0.81
CA GLY A 150 -18.94 -13.45 -0.52
C GLY A 150 -18.45 -12.46 0.53
N GLY A 151 -17.17 -12.48 0.89
CA GLY A 151 -16.55 -11.51 1.82
C GLY A 151 -16.73 -11.81 3.30
#